data_AF-A0A3N2NNW6-F1
#
_entry.id   AF-A0A3N2NNW6-F1
#
_cell.length_a   1.000
_cell.length_b   1.000
_cell.length_c   1.000
_cell.angle_alpha   90.00
_cell.angle_beta   90.00
_cell.angle_gamma   90.00
#
_symmetry.space_group_name_H-M   'P 1'
#
loop_
_entity.id
_entity.type
_entity.pdbx_description
1 polymer ?
#
loop_
_entity_poly.entity_id
_entity_poly.type
_entity_poly.pdbx_seq_one_letter_code
_entity_poly.pdbx_strand_id
1 'polypeptide(L)'
;MSNLLMNKDQILRSNDKKAELIRFIAVGGFATVLQYGMYILFLMAVGTTAVVSTLISYAISFIANFFLSSYFTFRSNPNAKKGLAFTLSHLINMGMQTGLVAIFKGVVGPTLALLPALAICVPVNFILVRYAFTAKIFQGSIKKKKV
;
A
#
# COMPACT_ATOMS: atom_id res chain seq x y z
N MET A 1 13.00 -33.19 5.70
CA MET A 1 11.93 -32.48 4.95
C MET A 1 10.88 -31.88 5.90
N SER A 2 11.26 -31.36 7.08
CA SER A 2 10.31 -30.90 8.12
C SER A 2 10.53 -29.44 8.57
N ASN A 3 11.61 -28.79 8.17
CA ASN A 3 11.92 -27.39 8.54
C ASN A 3 11.38 -26.33 7.55
N LEU A 4 10.66 -26.73 6.50
CA LEU A 4 10.16 -25.80 5.46
C LEU A 4 8.69 -25.42 5.63
N LEU A 5 7.90 -26.23 6.32
CA LEU A 5 6.47 -25.95 6.57
C LEU A 5 6.26 -25.14 7.85
N MET A 6 7.17 -25.26 8.82
CA MET A 6 7.15 -24.55 10.10
C MET A 6 7.79 -23.14 10.02
N ASN A 7 7.42 -22.33 9.03
CA ASN A 7 7.92 -20.94 8.91
C ASN A 7 6.88 -19.97 8.36
N LYS A 8 6.00 -20.41 7.44
CA LYS A 8 4.99 -19.54 6.84
C LYS A 8 3.97 -19.04 7.87
N ASP A 9 3.47 -19.91 8.74
CA ASP A 9 2.45 -19.54 9.72
C ASP A 9 2.98 -18.62 10.83
N GLN A 10 4.28 -18.72 11.15
CA GLN A 10 4.96 -17.82 12.08
C GLN A 10 5.16 -16.43 11.47
N ILE A 11 5.57 -16.34 10.21
CA ILE A 11 5.68 -15.07 9.47
C ILE A 11 4.31 -14.40 9.32
N LEU A 12 3.25 -15.16 9.08
CA LEU A 12 1.90 -14.60 8.97
C LEU A 12 1.34 -14.11 10.32
N ARG A 13 1.78 -14.71 11.45
CA ARG A 13 1.29 -14.38 12.79
C ARG A 13 2.14 -13.35 13.55
N SER A 14 3.43 -13.19 13.25
CA SER A 14 4.32 -12.32 14.02
C SER A 14 4.11 -10.81 13.78
N ASN A 15 4.44 -10.00 14.78
CA ASN A 15 4.43 -8.53 14.72
C ASN A 15 5.78 -7.97 14.24
N ASP A 16 6.60 -8.78 13.56
CA ASP A 16 7.91 -8.36 13.08
C ASP A 16 7.79 -7.46 11.85
N LYS A 17 8.67 -6.46 11.76
CA LYS A 17 8.69 -5.50 10.64
C LYS A 17 8.79 -6.19 9.26
N LYS A 18 9.51 -7.31 9.18
CA LYS A 18 9.64 -8.11 7.95
C LYS A 18 8.32 -8.77 7.55
N ALA A 19 7.60 -9.33 8.54
CA ALA A 19 6.27 -9.92 8.33
C ALA A 19 5.23 -8.87 7.92
N GLU A 20 5.28 -7.67 8.52
CA GLU A 20 4.46 -6.53 8.10
C GLU A 20 4.76 -6.12 6.66
N LEU A 21 6.04 -6.03 6.28
CA LEU A 21 6.44 -5.69 4.91
C LEU A 21 5.94 -6.72 3.89
N ILE A 22 6.07 -8.02 4.19
CA ILE A 22 5.59 -9.09 3.30
C ILE A 22 4.08 -9.00 3.12
N ARG A 23 3.32 -8.82 4.21
CA ARG A 23 1.86 -8.62 4.14
C ARG A 23 1.50 -7.35 3.37
N PHE A 24 2.25 -6.26 3.56
CA PHE A 24 2.05 -5.01 2.83
C PHE A 24 2.23 -5.19 1.32
N ILE A 25 3.31 -5.86 0.90
CA ILE A 25 3.57 -6.17 -0.52
C ILE A 25 2.46 -7.07 -1.08
N ALA A 26 2.04 -8.11 -0.34
CA ALA A 26 0.98 -9.00 -0.77
C ALA A 26 -0.37 -8.27 -0.94
N VAL A 27 -0.74 -7.43 0.03
CA VAL A 27 -1.96 -6.61 -0.03
C VAL A 27 -1.88 -5.58 -1.17
N GLY A 28 -0.74 -4.91 -1.33
CA GLY A 28 -0.52 -3.97 -2.42
C GLY A 28 -0.62 -4.64 -3.80
N GLY A 29 0.01 -5.80 -3.97
CA GLY A 29 -0.10 -6.60 -5.19
C GLY A 29 -1.53 -7.04 -5.48
N PHE A 30 -2.26 -7.51 -4.47
CA PHE A 30 -3.68 -7.83 -4.59
C PHE A 30 -4.51 -6.61 -5.02
N ALA A 31 -4.27 -5.44 -4.42
CA ALA A 31 -4.95 -4.21 -4.79
C ALA A 31 -4.67 -3.81 -6.25
N THR A 32 -3.44 -3.96 -6.74
CA THR A 32 -3.10 -3.71 -8.15
C THR A 32 -3.86 -4.65 -9.09
N VAL A 33 -3.92 -5.94 -8.77
CA VAL A 33 -4.70 -6.91 -9.56
C VAL A 33 -6.18 -6.56 -9.55
N LEU A 34 -6.72 -6.18 -8.38
CA LEU A 34 -8.11 -5.75 -8.24
C LEU A 34 -8.40 -4.50 -9.07
N GLN A 35 -7.51 -3.51 -9.07
CA GLN A 35 -7.65 -2.31 -9.90
C GLN A 35 -7.74 -2.68 -11.37
N TYR A 36 -6.79 -3.49 -11.86
CA TYR A 36 -6.76 -3.85 -13.27
C TYR A 36 -7.98 -4.68 -13.68
N GLY A 37 -8.41 -5.63 -12.84
CA GLY A 37 -9.62 -6.41 -13.07
C GLY A 37 -10.88 -5.54 -13.14
N MET A 38 -11.05 -4.60 -12.21
CA MET A 38 -12.18 -3.67 -12.22
C MET A 38 -12.12 -2.71 -13.41
N TYR A 39 -10.92 -2.25 -13.80
CA TYR A 39 -10.73 -1.41 -14.97
C TYR A 39 -11.24 -2.10 -16.24
N ILE A 40 -10.83 -3.35 -16.48
CA ILE A 40 -11.28 -4.13 -17.64
C ILE A 40 -12.79 -4.39 -17.57
N LEU A 41 -13.33 -4.68 -16.39
CA LEU A 41 -14.77 -4.89 -16.20
C LEU A 41 -15.57 -3.63 -16.58
N PHE A 42 -15.18 -2.44 -16.11
CA PHE A 42 -15.88 -1.20 -16.45
C PHE A 42 -15.73 -0.79 -17.91
N LEU A 43 -14.60 -1.14 -18.53
CA LEU A 43 -14.34 -0.82 -19.93
C LEU A 43 -15.14 -1.76 -20.86
N MET A 44 -15.15 -3.06 -20.58
CA MET A 44 -15.76 -4.07 -21.45
C MET A 44 -17.23 -4.36 -21.14
N ALA A 45 -17.60 -4.47 -19.86
CA ALA A 45 -18.97 -4.86 -19.48
C ALA A 45 -19.92 -3.67 -19.36
N VAL A 46 -19.42 -2.51 -18.90
CA VAL A 46 -20.24 -1.30 -18.72
C VAL A 46 -20.10 -0.33 -19.89
N GLY A 47 -19.04 -0.45 -20.70
CA GLY A 47 -18.81 0.41 -21.87
C GLY A 47 -18.43 1.85 -21.51
N THR A 48 -17.85 2.06 -20.33
CA THR A 48 -17.43 3.41 -19.89
C THR A 48 -16.11 3.82 -20.56
N THR A 49 -15.80 5.13 -20.53
CA THR A 49 -14.52 5.62 -21.06
C THR A 49 -13.34 5.15 -20.21
N ALA A 50 -12.16 5.03 -20.81
CA ALA A 50 -10.94 4.59 -20.13
C ALA A 50 -10.60 5.48 -18.91
N VAL A 51 -10.85 6.79 -18.99
CA VAL A 51 -10.59 7.72 -17.88
C VAL A 51 -11.53 7.43 -16.70
N VAL A 52 -12.83 7.28 -16.96
CA VAL A 52 -13.82 6.97 -15.92
C VAL A 52 -13.56 5.61 -15.29
N SER A 53 -13.29 4.59 -16.11
CA SER A 53 -12.89 3.25 -15.65
C SER A 53 -11.65 3.31 -14.75
N THR A 54 -10.64 4.11 -15.11
CA THR A 54 -9.41 4.27 -14.32
C THR A 54 -9.71 4.88 -12.96
N LEU A 55 -10.51 5.95 -12.90
CA LEU A 55 -10.82 6.64 -11.64
C LEU A 55 -11.61 5.75 -10.68
N ILE A 56 -12.65 5.06 -11.18
CA ILE A 56 -13.51 4.21 -10.35
C ILE A 56 -12.73 2.97 -9.86
N SER A 57 -12.01 2.29 -10.76
CA SER A 57 -11.21 1.13 -10.38
C SER A 57 -10.10 1.48 -9.40
N TYR A 58 -9.43 2.62 -9.58
CA TYR A 58 -8.43 3.12 -8.65
C TYR A 58 -9.04 3.41 -7.28
N ALA A 59 -10.20 4.09 -7.22
CA ALA A 59 -10.87 4.37 -5.96
C ALA A 59 -11.24 3.09 -5.19
N ILE A 60 -11.82 2.10 -5.87
CA ILE A 60 -12.19 0.81 -5.27
C ILE A 60 -10.94 0.09 -4.75
N SER A 61 -9.90 -0.02 -5.57
CA SER A 61 -8.64 -0.66 -5.19
C SER A 61 -7.97 0.05 -4.02
N PHE A 62 -7.94 1.38 -4.04
CA PHE A 62 -7.31 2.19 -3.01
C PHE A 62 -8.02 2.03 -1.65
N ILE A 63 -9.35 2.02 -1.66
CA ILE A 63 -10.16 1.76 -0.45
C ILE A 63 -9.91 0.34 0.07
N ALA A 64 -9.93 -0.67 -0.80
CA ALA A 64 -9.63 -2.05 -0.42
C ALA A 64 -8.22 -2.17 0.18
N ASN A 65 -7.22 -1.56 -0.45
CA ASN A 65 -5.84 -1.53 0.04
C ASN A 65 -5.74 -0.89 1.42
N PHE A 66 -6.43 0.23 1.66
CA PHE A 66 -6.46 0.87 2.96
C PHE A 66 -7.02 -0.05 4.05
N PHE A 67 -8.17 -0.68 3.80
CA PHE A 67 -8.79 -1.58 4.79
C PHE A 67 -7.97 -2.85 5.03
N LEU A 68 -7.49 -3.51 3.96
CA LEU A 68 -6.63 -4.69 4.10
C LEU A 68 -5.31 -4.33 4.80
N SER A 69 -4.68 -3.23 4.44
CA SER A 69 -3.46 -2.77 5.12
C SER A 69 -3.74 -2.46 6.59
N SER A 70 -4.87 -1.82 6.91
CA SER A 70 -5.23 -1.52 8.29
C SER A 70 -5.48 -2.79 9.10
N TYR A 71 -6.35 -3.69 8.65
CA TYR A 71 -6.77 -4.87 9.42
C TYR A 71 -5.78 -6.04 9.33
N PHE A 72 -5.31 -6.36 8.13
CA PHE A 72 -4.48 -7.55 7.89
C PHE A 72 -2.99 -7.27 8.05
N THR A 73 -2.48 -6.16 7.50
CA THR A 73 -1.04 -5.83 7.57
C THR A 73 -0.64 -5.29 8.93
N PHE A 74 -1.25 -4.18 9.37
CA PHE A 74 -0.85 -3.47 10.58
C PHE A 74 -1.74 -3.75 11.81
N ARG A 75 -2.80 -4.55 11.64
CA ARG A 75 -3.74 -4.96 12.71
C ARG A 75 -4.21 -3.78 13.56
N SER A 76 -4.57 -2.71 12.88
CA SER A 76 -4.95 -1.43 13.46
C SER A 76 -6.36 -1.04 13.02
N ASN A 77 -7.12 -0.38 13.89
CA ASN A 77 -8.44 0.11 13.52
C ASN A 77 -8.33 1.21 12.46
N PRO A 78 -9.05 1.09 11.32
CA PRO A 78 -9.12 2.13 10.31
C PRO A 78 -9.89 3.32 10.86
N ASN A 79 -9.43 4.52 10.56
CA ASN A 79 -10.12 5.76 10.86
C ASN A 79 -9.75 6.83 9.84
N ALA A 80 -10.51 7.93 9.78
CA ALA A 80 -10.31 8.98 8.79
C ALA A 80 -8.90 9.60 8.82
N LYS A 81 -8.31 9.77 10.02
CA LYS A 81 -6.95 10.33 10.15
C LYS A 81 -5.89 9.42 9.54
N LYS A 82 -6.02 8.10 9.75
CA LYS A 82 -5.14 7.09 9.16
C LYS A 82 -5.34 6.99 7.65
N GLY A 83 -6.59 7.12 7.18
CA GLY A 83 -6.90 7.19 5.75
C GLY A 83 -6.19 8.37 5.09
N LEU A 84 -6.30 9.56 5.69
CA LEU A 84 -5.60 10.75 5.22
C LEU A 84 -4.08 10.56 5.23
N ALA A 85 -3.51 10.04 6.33
CA ALA A 85 -2.08 9.78 6.42
C ALA A 85 -1.60 8.71 5.41
N PHE A 86 -2.41 7.69 5.13
CA PHE A 86 -2.16 6.68 4.12
C PHE A 86 -2.15 7.28 2.71
N THR A 87 -3.13 8.13 2.39
CA THR A 87 -3.18 8.88 1.13
C THR A 87 -1.98 9.81 0.97
N LEU A 88 -1.66 10.59 2.00
CA LEU A 88 -0.49 11.47 1.99
C LEU A 88 0.81 10.68 1.80
N SER A 89 0.94 9.50 2.42
CA SER A 89 2.10 8.62 2.22
C SER A 89 2.25 8.22 0.76
N HIS A 90 1.16 7.83 0.09
CA HIS A 90 1.18 7.48 -1.33
C HIS A 90 1.49 8.68 -2.24
N LEU A 91 0.98 9.87 -1.90
CA LEU A 91 1.27 11.10 -2.65
C LEU A 91 2.75 11.50 -2.53
N ILE A 92 3.31 11.46 -1.32
CA ILE A 92 4.74 11.70 -1.08
C ILE A 92 5.57 10.68 -1.86
N ASN A 93 5.17 9.42 -1.83
CA ASN A 93 5.87 8.37 -2.56
C ASN A 93 5.82 8.57 -4.08
N MET A 94 4.67 8.99 -4.62
CA MET A 94 4.52 9.32 -6.04
C MET A 94 5.42 10.50 -6.45
N GLY A 95 5.45 11.57 -5.65
CA GLY A 95 6.34 12.71 -5.88
C GLY A 95 7.81 12.31 -5.84
N MET A 96 8.22 11.52 -4.83
CA MET A 96 9.58 11.01 -4.70
C MET A 96 9.96 10.10 -5.88
N GLN A 97 9.09 9.17 -6.27
CA GLN A 97 9.33 8.28 -7.41
C GLN A 97 9.52 9.09 -8.69
N THR A 98 8.65 10.07 -8.95
CA THR A 98 8.71 10.94 -10.13
C THR A 98 10.01 11.73 -10.15
N GLY A 99 10.41 12.31 -9.02
CA GLY A 99 11.67 13.04 -8.88
C GLY A 99 12.90 12.15 -9.10
N LEU A 100 12.92 10.95 -8.49
CA LEU A 100 14.02 9.99 -8.66
C LEU A 100 14.13 9.49 -10.10
N VAL A 101 13.02 9.19 -10.77
CA VAL A 101 13.01 8.83 -12.20
C VAL A 101 13.56 9.97 -13.05
N ALA A 102 13.19 11.22 -12.75
CA ALA A 102 13.70 12.39 -13.47
C ALA A 102 15.22 12.57 -13.31
N ILE A 103 15.81 12.15 -12.18
CA ILE A 103 17.26 12.13 -11.96
C ILE A 103 17.91 10.93 -12.65
N PHE A 104 17.40 9.72 -12.40
CA PHE A 104 18.02 8.48 -12.89
C PHE A 104 17.94 8.30 -14.40
N LYS A 105 16.95 8.90 -15.09
CA LYS A 105 16.89 8.85 -16.56
C LYS A 105 18.18 9.37 -17.22
N GLY A 106 18.89 10.29 -16.58
CA GLY A 106 20.16 10.84 -17.08
C GLY A 106 21.36 9.90 -16.90
N VAL A 107 21.25 8.89 -16.05
CA VAL A 107 22.35 7.96 -15.71
C VAL A 107 22.15 6.60 -16.38
N VAL A 108 20.94 6.04 -16.27
CA VAL A 108 20.63 4.66 -16.71
C VAL A 108 19.70 4.60 -17.92
N GLY A 109 19.29 5.75 -18.45
CA GLY A 109 18.31 5.86 -19.54
C GLY A 109 16.85 5.77 -19.06
N PRO A 110 15.88 6.22 -19.89
CA PRO A 110 14.48 6.39 -19.50
C PRO A 110 13.78 5.06 -19.16
N THR A 111 14.15 3.97 -19.85
CA THR A 111 13.54 2.65 -19.66
C THR A 111 13.89 2.04 -18.30
N LEU A 112 15.13 2.22 -17.85
CA LEU A 112 15.61 1.59 -16.61
C LEU A 112 15.46 2.49 -15.39
N ALA A 113 15.25 3.80 -15.55
CA ALA A 113 15.17 4.77 -14.45
C ALA A 113 14.12 4.43 -13.38
N LEU A 114 13.05 3.72 -13.74
CA LEU A 114 12.01 3.29 -12.81
C LEU A 114 12.50 2.23 -11.82
N LEU A 115 13.39 1.32 -12.22
CA LEU A 115 13.87 0.24 -11.36
C LEU A 115 14.62 0.73 -10.10
N PRO A 116 15.66 1.60 -10.21
CA PRO A 116 16.34 2.13 -9.03
C PRO A 116 15.44 3.06 -8.22
N ALA A 117 14.51 3.78 -8.85
CA ALA A 117 13.52 4.58 -8.13
C ALA A 117 12.61 3.69 -7.27
N LEU A 118 12.09 2.59 -7.81
CA LEU A 118 11.28 1.62 -7.07
C LEU A 118 12.05 0.98 -5.91
N ALA A 119 13.33 0.66 -6.10
CA ALA A 119 14.17 0.07 -5.05
C ALA A 119 14.28 0.96 -3.80
N ILE A 120 14.18 2.29 -3.97
CA ILE A 120 14.20 3.27 -2.86
C ILE A 120 12.77 3.58 -2.39
N CYS A 121 11.84 3.80 -3.32
CA CYS A 121 10.47 4.21 -3.03
C CYS A 121 9.67 3.16 -2.25
N VAL A 122 9.80 1.88 -2.59
CA VAL A 122 9.05 0.80 -1.93
C VAL A 122 9.32 0.73 -0.42
N PRO A 123 10.59 0.64 0.06
CA PRO A 123 10.85 0.61 1.50
C PRO A 123 10.47 1.91 2.21
N VAL A 124 10.67 3.07 1.58
CA VAL A 124 10.26 4.37 2.16
C VAL A 124 8.75 4.44 2.32
N ASN A 125 7.98 4.04 1.29
CA ASN A 125 6.52 4.02 1.36
C ASN A 125 6.02 3.09 2.45
N PHE A 126 6.64 1.91 2.61
CA PHE A 126 6.31 1.00 3.70
C PHE A 126 6.49 1.67 5.07
N ILE A 127 7.60 2.40 5.28
CA ILE A 127 7.85 3.11 6.54
C ILE A 127 6.79 4.19 6.79
N LEU A 128 6.46 4.99 5.77
CA LEU A 128 5.45 6.05 5.87
C LEU A 128 4.08 5.49 6.20
N VAL A 129 3.65 4.46 5.46
CA VAL A 129 2.36 3.80 5.69
C VAL A 129 2.32 3.12 7.06
N ARG A 130 3.40 2.45 7.46
CA ARG A 130 3.51 1.86 8.80
C ARG A 130 3.36 2.94 9.87
N TYR A 131 4.02 4.08 9.71
CA TYR A 131 3.88 5.20 10.63
C TYR A 131 2.43 5.71 10.67
N ALA A 132 1.77 5.83 9.51
CA ALA A 132 0.36 6.22 9.42
C ALA A 132 -0.55 5.31 10.27
N PHE A 133 -0.28 4.00 10.30
CA PHE A 133 -1.10 3.03 11.05
C PHE A 133 -0.69 2.83 12.52
N THR A 134 0.60 2.92 12.85
CA THR A 134 1.15 2.59 14.18
C THR A 134 1.38 3.82 15.07
N ALA A 135 1.52 5.03 14.51
CA ALA A 135 1.80 6.21 15.34
C ALA A 135 0.65 6.50 16.32
N LYS A 136 1.01 6.72 17.59
CA LYS A 136 0.06 7.03 18.67
C LYS A 136 -0.79 8.27 18.39
N ILE A 137 -0.27 9.21 17.58
CA ILE A 137 -1.00 10.43 17.18
C ILE A 137 -2.29 10.13 16.40
N PHE A 138 -2.37 8.96 15.76
CA PHE A 138 -3.52 8.50 14.98
C PHE A 138 -4.36 7.45 15.72
N GLN A 139 -3.95 7.02 16.92
CA GLN A 139 -4.78 6.21 17.81
C GLN A 139 -5.69 7.17 18.58
N GLY A 140 -6.96 7.23 18.18
CA GLY A 140 -7.97 8.00 18.89
C GLY A 140 -7.95 7.62 20.37
N SER A 141 -7.73 8.61 21.23
CA SER A 141 -7.68 8.44 22.68
C SER A 141 -9.01 7.84 23.14
N ILE A 142 -9.05 6.53 23.40
CA ILE A 142 -10.15 5.93 24.15
C ILE A 142 -9.97 6.45 25.57
N LYS A 143 -10.66 7.54 25.91
CA LYS A 143 -10.88 7.97 27.30
C LYS A 143 -11.45 6.76 28.03
N LYS A 144 -10.62 6.07 28.82
CA LYS A 144 -11.10 5.15 29.86
C LYS A 144 -11.96 5.98 30.80
N LYS A 145 -13.28 5.87 30.68
CA LYS A 145 -14.19 6.30 31.74
C LYS A 145 -13.98 5.30 32.88
N LYS A 146 -13.21 5.70 33.90
CA LYS A 146 -13.18 4.98 35.18
C LYS A 146 -14.61 4.98 35.70
N VAL A 147 -15.19 3.78 35.83
CA VAL A 147 -16.36 3.53 36.68
C VAL A 147 -15.85 3.42 38.11
#